data_AF-A0A3Q3WT26-F1
#
_entry.id   AF-A0A3Q3WT26-F1
#
_cell.length_a   1.000
_cell.length_b   1.000
_cell.length_c   1.000
_cell.angle_alpha   90.00
_cell.angle_beta   90.00
_cell.angle_gamma   90.00
#
_symmetry.space_group_name_H-M   'P 1'
#
loop_
_entity.id
_entity.type
_entity.pdbx_description
1 polymer ?
#
loop_
_entity_poly.entity_id
_entity_poly.type
_entity_poly.pdbx_seq_one_letter_code
_entity_poly.pdbx_strand_id
1 'polypeptide(L)' 'MATSSSTLEEDESLKGCEIFVQKHNIQQILKECIVNLCIAKPERPMKFLREHFEKLEKVGGYKVLCSSDGVKGR' A
#
# COMPACT_ATOMS: atom_id res chain seq x y z
N MET A 1 -29.01 26.99 -4.87
CA MET A 1 -28.62 25.61 -4.54
C MET A 1 -27.10 25.55 -4.65
N ALA A 2 -26.39 25.47 -3.53
CA ALA A 2 -24.94 25.40 -3.50
C ALA A 2 -24.57 24.04 -2.88
N THR A 3 -24.28 23.06 -3.72
CA THR A 3 -23.57 21.83 -3.34
C THR A 3 -23.26 21.02 -4.60
N SER A 4 -22.13 21.30 -5.25
CA SER A 4 -21.62 20.40 -6.31
C SER A 4 -20.09 20.47 -6.50
N SER A 5 -19.37 21.35 -5.80
CA SER A 5 -17.91 21.48 -6.00
C SER A 5 -17.07 20.53 -5.14
N SER A 6 -17.59 20.01 -4.02
CA SER A 6 -16.80 19.19 -3.08
C SER A 6 -16.70 17.72 -3.45
N THR A 7 -17.64 17.19 -4.26
CA THR A 7 -17.65 15.78 -4.66
C THR A 7 -16.57 15.41 -5.68
N LEU A 8 -16.11 16.36 -6.50
CA LEU A 8 -15.11 16.09 -7.55
C LEU A 8 -13.68 16.00 -6.99
N GLU A 9 -13.34 16.87 -6.04
CA GLU A 9 -12.02 16.86 -5.36
C GLU A 9 -11.88 15.64 -4.43
N GLU A 10 -12.98 15.22 -3.80
CA GLU A 10 -13.06 13.96 -3.06
C GLU A 10 -12.94 12.75 -3.99
N ASP A 11 -13.60 12.75 -5.16
CA ASP A 11 -13.50 11.65 -6.14
C ASP A 11 -12.10 11.51 -6.75
N GLU A 12 -11.42 12.63 -7.08
CA GLU A 12 -10.02 12.60 -7.53
C GLU A 12 -9.06 12.11 -6.43
N SER A 13 -9.30 12.52 -5.18
CA SER A 13 -8.52 12.05 -4.03
C SER A 13 -8.73 10.55 -3.80
N LEU A 14 -9.96 10.05 -3.96
CA LEU A 14 -10.29 8.63 -3.87
C LEU A 14 -9.67 7.84 -5.02
N LYS A 15 -9.67 8.39 -6.23
CA LYS A 15 -9.01 7.81 -7.41
C LYS A 15 -7.51 7.64 -7.19
N GLY A 16 -6.84 8.67 -6.66
CA GLY A 16 -5.43 8.62 -6.31
C GLY A 16 -5.13 7.57 -5.23
N CYS A 17 -6.02 7.46 -4.24
CA CYS A 17 -5.94 6.46 -3.20
C CYS A 17 -6.08 5.03 -3.75
N GLU A 18 -7.06 4.79 -4.63
CA GLU A 18 -7.26 3.48 -5.27
C GLU A 18 -6.07 3.08 -6.13
N ILE A 19 -5.52 4.02 -6.91
CA ILE A 19 -4.31 3.78 -7.72
C ILE A 19 -3.12 3.46 -6.83
N PHE A 20 -2.92 4.17 -5.71
CA PHE A 20 -1.84 3.89 -4.77
C PHE A 20 -1.98 2.48 -4.16
N VAL A 21 -3.21 2.15 -3.74
CA VAL A 21 -3.55 0.84 -3.18
C VAL A 21 -3.31 -0.29 -4.19
N GLN A 22 -3.67 -0.08 -5.45
CA GLN A 22 -3.43 -1.02 -6.55
C GLN A 22 -1.93 -1.13 -6.87
N LYS A 23 -1.24 0.00 -7.04
CA LYS A 23 0.18 0.09 -7.41
C LYS A 23 1.10 -0.58 -6.39
N HIS A 24 0.80 -0.43 -5.11
CA HIS A 24 1.56 -1.03 -4.02
C HIS A 24 0.96 -2.35 -3.54
N ASN A 25 -0.08 -2.86 -4.23
CA ASN A 25 -0.82 -4.07 -3.87
C ASN A 25 -1.25 -4.11 -2.39
N ILE A 26 -1.58 -2.94 -1.82
CA ILE A 26 -1.90 -2.78 -0.39
C ILE A 26 -3.08 -3.67 0.02
N GLN A 27 -4.09 -3.80 -0.85
CA GLN A 27 -5.23 -4.70 -0.59
C GLN A 27 -4.79 -6.16 -0.42
N GLN A 28 -3.87 -6.64 -1.26
CA GLN A 28 -3.39 -8.02 -1.18
C GLN A 28 -2.55 -8.23 0.08
N ILE A 29 -1.66 -7.29 0.40
CA ILE A 29 -0.83 -7.32 1.61
C ILE A 29 -1.70 -7.39 2.87
N LEU A 30 -2.72 -6.51 2.98
CA LEU A 30 -3.64 -6.51 4.11
C LEU A 30 -4.42 -7.82 4.21
N LYS A 31 -4.89 -8.34 3.08
CA LYS A 31 -5.62 -9.61 3.03
C LYS A 31 -4.76 -10.77 3.52
N GLU A 32 -3.53 -10.88 3.04
CA GLU A 32 -2.58 -11.90 3.49
C GLU A 32 -2.20 -11.72 4.96
N CYS A 33 -2.02 -10.49 5.44
CA CYS A 33 -1.81 -10.21 6.86
C CYS A 33 -2.95 -10.76 7.72
N ILE A 34 -4.21 -10.51 7.34
CA ILE A 34 -5.38 -11.01 8.07
C ILE A 34 -5.41 -12.55 8.05
N VAL A 35 -5.22 -13.16 6.87
CA VAL A 35 -5.21 -14.63 6.74
C VAL A 35 -4.10 -15.24 7.59
N ASN A 36 -2.89 -14.70 7.54
CA ASN A 36 -1.75 -15.19 8.30
C ASN A 36 -1.96 -15.03 9.81
N LEU A 37 -2.58 -13.93 10.26
CA LEU A 37 -3.00 -13.76 11.66
C LEU A 37 -4.05 -14.80 12.07
N CYS A 38 -5.01 -15.10 11.20
CA CYS A 38 -6.04 -16.10 11.47
C CYS A 38 -5.50 -17.53 11.48
N ILE A 39 -4.47 -17.84 10.69
CA ILE A 39 -3.81 -19.15 10.66
C ILE A 39 -2.89 -19.30 11.87
N ALA A 40 -2.00 -18.34 12.10
CA ALA A 40 -0.99 -18.42 13.14
C ALA A 40 -1.54 -18.16 14.55
N LYS A 41 -2.68 -17.45 14.67
CA LYS A 41 -3.29 -16.99 15.93
C LYS A 41 -2.26 -16.60 17.00
N PRO A 42 -1.31 -15.72 16.68
CA PRO A 42 -0.24 -15.38 17.61
C PRO A 42 -0.82 -14.63 18.81
N GLU A 43 -0.28 -14.92 20.01
CA GLU A 43 -0.64 -14.19 21.24
C GLU A 43 -0.28 -12.69 21.15
N ARG A 44 0.64 -12.33 20.24
CA ARG A 44 1.09 -10.96 19.99
C ARG A 44 0.98 -10.59 18.50
N PRO A 45 -0.21 -10.21 18.01
CA PRO A 45 -0.45 -9.89 16.60
C PRO A 45 0.44 -8.74 16.08
N MET A 46 0.72 -7.74 16.92
CA MET A 46 1.58 -6.60 16.56
C MET A 46 3.03 -7.00 16.26
N LYS A 47 3.56 -8.01 16.96
CA LYS A 47 4.92 -8.51 16.71
C LYS A 47 4.97 -9.28 15.40
N PHE A 48 3.98 -10.14 15.18
CA PHE A 48 3.86 -10.93 13.95
C PHE A 48 3.74 -10.04 12.69
N LEU A 49 2.89 -9.00 12.74
CA LEU A 49 2.77 -8.02 11.66
C LEU A 49 4.11 -7.36 11.35
N ARG A 50 4.86 -6.93 12.38
CA ARG A 50 6.16 -6.28 12.21
C ARG A 50 7.16 -7.19 11.49
N GLU A 51 7.28 -8.45 11.91
CA GLU A 51 8.15 -9.42 11.25
C GLU A 51 7.67 -9.77 9.83
N HIS A 52 6.36 -9.79 9.60
CA HIS A 52 5.79 -10.05 8.28
C HIS A 52 6.07 -8.90 7.30
N PHE A 53 5.88 -7.65 7.74
CA PHE A 53 6.20 -6.47 6.94
C PHE A 53 7.71 -6.33 6.70
N GLU A 54 8.56 -6.64 7.67
CA GLU A 54 10.02 -6.62 7.48
C GLU A 54 10.46 -7.64 6.42
N LYS A 55 9.84 -8.84 6.42
CA LYS A 55 10.06 -9.84 5.35
C LYS A 55 9.56 -9.34 4.00
N LEU A 56 8.38 -8.73 3.95
CA LEU A 56 7.83 -8.15 2.72
C LEU A 56 8.71 -7.03 2.16
N GLU A 57 9.28 -6.18 3.02
CA GLU A 57 10.22 -5.13 2.63
C GLU A 57 11.52 -5.72 2.07
N LYS A 58 12.03 -6.79 2.71
CA LYS A 58 13.19 -7.53 2.21
C LYS A 58 12.92 -8.13 0.83
N VAL A 59 11.72 -8.70 0.62
CA VAL A 59 11.33 -9.32 -0.65
C VAL A 59 10.98 -8.31 -1.75
N GLY A 60 10.44 -7.14 -1.38
CA GLY A 60 10.15 -6.03 -2.27
C GLY A 60 11.36 -5.18 -2.64
N GLY A 61 12.41 -5.18 -1.80
CA GLY A 61 13.66 -4.44 -2.01
C GLY A 61 14.48 -4.90 -3.21
N TYR A 62 14.23 -6.09 -3.76
CA TYR A 62 14.90 -6.55 -4.98
C TYR A 62 14.32 -5.92 -6.27
N LYS A 63 13.22 -5.14 -6.17
CA LYS A 63 12.48 -4.65 -7.34
C LYS A 63 12.46 -3.13 -7.50
N VAL A 64 13.04 -2.38 -6.55
CA VAL A 64 13.28 -0.92 -6.67
C VAL A 64 14.73 -0.66 -7.09
N LEU A 65 15.11 -1.14 -8.28
CA LEU A 65 16.32 -0.69 -8.99
C LEU A 65 16.02 -0.04 -10.36
N CYS A 66 14.75 0.15 -10.73
CA CYS A 66 14.39 0.83 -11.96
C CYS A 66 13.30 1.87 -11.70
N SER A 67 13.72 3.09 -11.39
CA SER A 67 13.10 4.37 -11.83
C SER A 67 13.86 5.53 -11.22
N SER A 68 15.16 5.64 -11.52
CA SER A 68 15.86 6.93 -11.51
C SER A 68 15.98 7.43 -12.94
N ASP A 69 14.84 7.58 -13.64
CA ASP A 69 14.74 8.44 -14.81
C ASP A 69 14.67 9.90 -14.33
N GLY A 70 15.77 10.34 -13.72
CA GLY A 70 16.05 11.75 -13.48
C GLY A 70 16.60 12.35 -14.76
N VAL A 71 15.71 12.76 -15.67
CA VAL A 71 16.03 13.63 -16.80
C VAL A 71 16.81 14.84 -16.28
N LYS A 72 18.13 14.85 -16.52
CA LYS A 72 18.98 16.04 -16.32
C LYS A 72 18.52 17.06 -17.36
N GLY A 73 17.73 18.02 -16.90
CA GLY A 73 17.27 19.16 -17.68
C GLY A 73 18.43 19.92 -18.32
N ARG A 74 18.11 20.45 -19.50
CA ARG A 74 18.91 21.38 -20.31
C ARG A 74 19.39 22.59 -19.51
#